data_AF-A0A7K4S4M1-F1
#
_entry.id   AF-A0A7K4S4M1-F1
#
_cell.length_a   1.000
_cell.length_b   1.000
_cell.length_c   1.000
_cell.angle_alpha   90.00
_cell.angle_beta   90.00
_cell.angle_gamma   90.00
#
_symmetry.space_group_name_H-M   'P 1'
#
loop_
_entity.id
_entity.type
_entity.pdbx_description
1 polymer ?
#
loop_
_entity_poly.entity_id
_entity_poly.type
_entity_poly.pdbx_seq_one_letter_code
_entity_poly.pdbx_strand_id
1 'polypeptide(L)'
;MPTTFLGSALRGTCFFIFGFWWSVRYPLKYLRRKANAESQPSHGIQRVEVFEGAVKAFFALAGILVEQFVPAGPHLQLYSPKTHSWTDLTHWHYTTMYLFFLLSGIVDIVSHSPLKLPPGLDRLSLSVALFIEGLLFCFRGDSDAALDHHVHSLLAVAVFAGALCALLEVFLRDHIILEIFRTSSFLLQGSWLWQIGFVLSPPWGGPGWDQTDQGNFAFLTVCFCWHYAGVLAVLAANSAASRCCNENCQLKFGDIDVELDCSMCIRKSSKSSGALLPESPSDDK
;
A
#
# COMPACT_ATOMS: atom_id res chain seq x y z
N MET A 1 13.89 6.76 24.90
CA MET A 1 14.27 8.01 24.20
C MET A 1 13.04 8.60 23.53
N PRO A 2 12.90 9.94 23.46
CA PRO A 2 11.80 10.57 22.73
C PRO A 2 11.84 10.17 21.25
N THR A 3 10.66 10.11 20.64
CA THR A 3 10.49 9.82 19.21
C THR A 3 11.22 10.88 18.39
N THR A 4 12.25 10.48 17.63
CA THR A 4 12.99 11.43 16.79
C THR A 4 12.17 11.81 15.57
N PHE A 5 12.28 13.08 15.13
CA PHE A 5 11.66 13.56 13.89
C PHE A 5 11.98 12.63 12.72
N LEU A 6 13.26 12.29 12.55
CA LEU A 6 13.74 11.47 11.45
C LEU A 6 13.12 10.07 11.47
N GLY A 7 13.00 9.44 12.64
CA GLY A 7 12.37 8.13 12.77
C GLY A 7 10.90 8.16 12.38
N SER A 8 10.15 9.16 12.84
CA SER A 8 8.74 9.32 12.51
C SER A 8 8.52 9.67 11.04
N ALA A 9 9.31 10.58 10.47
CA ALA A 9 9.27 10.94 9.07
C ALA A 9 9.65 9.76 8.15
N LEU A 10 10.64 8.94 8.52
CA LEU A 10 11.03 7.76 7.75
C LEU A 10 9.89 6.75 7.69
N ARG A 11 9.31 6.37 8.83
CA ARG A 11 8.14 5.47 8.88
C ARG A 11 6.97 6.05 8.08
N GLY A 12 6.67 7.33 8.28
CA GLY A 12 5.59 8.01 7.57
C GLY A 12 5.78 7.98 6.06
N THR A 13 7.01 8.18 5.59
CA THR A 13 7.37 8.12 4.17
C THR A 13 7.13 6.72 3.61
N CYS A 14 7.53 5.65 4.31
CA CYS A 14 7.27 4.28 3.87
C CYS A 14 5.76 4.02 3.69
N PHE A 15 4.94 4.32 4.71
CA PHE A 15 3.49 4.14 4.62
C PHE A 15 2.86 4.98 3.52
N PHE A 16 3.31 6.23 3.36
CA PHE A 16 2.81 7.13 2.33
C PHE A 16 3.14 6.63 0.92
N ILE A 17 4.35 6.12 0.68
CA ILE A 17 4.75 5.56 -0.62
C ILE A 17 3.90 4.33 -0.97
N PHE A 18 3.70 3.41 -0.03
CA PHE A 18 2.82 2.25 -0.24
C PHE A 18 1.38 2.68 -0.52
N GLY A 19 0.83 3.60 0.27
CA GLY A 19 -0.50 4.15 0.05
C GLY A 19 -0.64 4.87 -1.30
N PHE A 20 0.36 5.66 -1.70
CA PHE A 20 0.34 6.37 -2.97
C PHE A 20 0.42 5.41 -4.15
N TRP A 21 1.30 4.41 -4.07
CA TRP A 21 1.39 3.35 -5.06
C TRP A 21 0.06 2.63 -5.25
N TRP A 22 -0.58 2.21 -4.16
CA TRP A 22 -1.89 1.57 -4.19
C TRP A 22 -3.01 2.48 -4.72
N SER A 23 -2.95 3.78 -4.43
CA SER A 23 -3.94 4.76 -4.89
C SER A 23 -3.99 4.91 -6.41
N VAL A 24 -2.90 4.59 -7.10
CA VAL A 24 -2.83 4.56 -8.57
C VAL A 24 -3.14 3.14 -9.08
N ARG A 25 -2.58 2.12 -8.43
CA ARG A 25 -2.72 0.72 -8.86
C ARG A 25 -4.17 0.23 -8.85
N TYR A 26 -4.94 0.49 -7.80
CA TYR A 26 -6.29 -0.08 -7.67
C TYR A 26 -7.31 0.50 -8.66
N PRO A 27 -7.37 1.83 -8.89
CA PRO A 27 -8.19 2.38 -9.97
C PRO A 27 -7.84 1.81 -11.34
N LEU A 28 -6.54 1.68 -11.67
CA LEU A 28 -6.10 1.08 -12.93
C LEU A 28 -6.48 -0.41 -13.03
N LYS A 29 -6.32 -1.18 -11.95
CA LYS A 29 -6.75 -2.59 -11.86
C LYS A 29 -8.26 -2.70 -12.12
N TYR A 30 -9.06 -1.83 -11.51
CA TYR A 30 -10.51 -1.79 -11.69
C TYR A 30 -10.89 -1.46 -13.15
N LEU A 31 -10.29 -0.44 -13.74
CA LEU A 31 -10.57 -0.05 -15.13
C LEU A 31 -10.18 -1.13 -16.14
N ARG A 32 -9.02 -1.77 -15.95
CA ARG A 32 -8.56 -2.87 -16.81
C ARG A 32 -9.46 -4.10 -16.72
N ARG A 33 -9.90 -4.46 -15.51
CA ARG A 33 -10.86 -5.57 -15.32
C ARG A 33 -12.20 -5.27 -15.98
N LYS A 34 -12.67 -4.02 -15.91
CA LYS A 34 -13.90 -3.59 -16.57
C LYS A 34 -13.79 -3.64 -18.11
N ALA A 35 -12.62 -3.31 -18.67
CA ALA A 35 -12.38 -3.36 -20.11
C ALA A 35 -12.18 -4.79 -20.63
N ASN A 36 -11.45 -5.62 -19.90
CA ASN A 36 -11.07 -6.98 -20.31
C ASN A 36 -11.79 -8.04 -19.46
N ALA A 37 -13.12 -8.07 -19.51
CA ALA A 37 -13.96 -8.97 -18.70
C ALA A 37 -13.66 -10.49 -18.92
N GLU A 38 -12.95 -10.85 -19.99
CA GLU A 38 -12.68 -12.24 -20.38
C GLU A 38 -11.20 -12.69 -20.23
N SER A 39 -10.25 -11.81 -19.86
CA SER A 39 -8.84 -12.18 -19.79
C SER A 39 -8.43 -12.71 -18.42
N GLN A 40 -7.83 -13.91 -18.37
CA GLN A 40 -7.18 -14.51 -17.19
C GLN A 40 -6.17 -13.54 -16.54
N PRO A 41 -5.97 -13.61 -15.21
CA PRO A 41 -5.00 -12.75 -14.53
C PRO A 41 -3.61 -12.93 -15.15
N SER A 42 -3.10 -11.86 -15.77
CA SER A 42 -1.81 -11.89 -16.45
C SER A 42 -0.68 -12.17 -15.47
N HIS A 43 0.34 -12.91 -15.93
CA HIS A 43 1.61 -13.16 -15.23
C HIS A 43 2.27 -11.86 -14.68
N GLY A 44 1.96 -10.70 -15.28
CA GLY A 44 2.39 -9.40 -14.81
C GLY A 44 1.79 -8.95 -13.46
N ILE A 45 0.54 -9.31 -13.16
CA ILE A 45 -0.11 -8.94 -11.89
C ILE A 45 0.55 -9.69 -10.73
N GLN A 46 0.79 -10.99 -10.91
CA GLN A 46 1.50 -11.83 -9.93
C GLN A 46 2.91 -11.29 -9.63
N ARG A 47 3.64 -10.87 -10.67
CA ARG A 47 4.99 -10.32 -10.51
C ARG A 47 5.01 -9.02 -9.69
N VAL A 48 4.00 -8.17 -9.87
CA VAL A 48 3.85 -6.93 -9.09
C VAL A 48 3.55 -7.23 -7.62
N GLU A 49 2.69 -8.21 -7.33
CA GLU A 49 2.34 -8.60 -5.96
C GLU A 49 3.54 -9.21 -5.21
N VAL A 50 4.31 -10.07 -5.88
CA VAL A 50 5.58 -10.60 -5.33
C VAL A 50 6.58 -9.48 -5.07
N PHE A 51 6.70 -8.52 -5.98
CA PHE A 51 7.59 -7.38 -5.81
C PHE A 51 7.17 -6.50 -4.63
N GLU A 52 5.88 -6.22 -4.46
CA GLU A 52 5.35 -5.50 -3.30
C GLU A 52 5.68 -6.22 -1.98
N GLY A 53 5.46 -7.54 -1.93
CA GLY A 53 5.83 -8.37 -0.79
C GLY A 53 7.33 -8.31 -0.47
N ALA A 54 8.19 -8.37 -1.49
CA ALA A 54 9.64 -8.27 -1.35
C ALA A 54 10.10 -6.90 -0.84
N VAL A 55 9.53 -5.81 -1.37
CA VAL A 55 9.83 -4.44 -0.92
C VAL A 55 9.39 -4.26 0.53
N LYS A 56 8.19 -4.74 0.90
CA LYS A 56 7.67 -4.69 2.27
C LYS A 56 8.56 -5.47 3.24
N ALA A 57 8.94 -6.70 2.89
CA ALA A 57 9.85 -7.53 3.69
C ALA A 57 11.23 -6.88 3.85
N PHE A 58 11.79 -6.33 2.79
CA PHE A 58 13.09 -5.66 2.83
C PHE A 58 13.09 -4.46 3.78
N PHE A 59 12.12 -3.54 3.66
CA PHE A 59 12.04 -2.38 4.55
C PHE A 59 11.79 -2.77 6.00
N ALA A 60 10.96 -3.79 6.24
CA ALA A 60 10.70 -4.29 7.57
C ALA A 60 11.98 -4.90 8.21
N LEU A 61 12.73 -5.70 7.44
CA LEU A 61 14.01 -6.25 7.90
C LEU A 61 15.03 -5.15 8.19
N ALA A 62 15.16 -4.17 7.29
CA ALA A 62 16.03 -3.01 7.50
C ALA A 62 15.63 -2.23 8.76
N GLY A 63 14.33 -2.05 9.01
CA GLY A 63 13.80 -1.44 10.23
C GLY A 63 14.21 -2.19 11.50
N ILE A 64 14.08 -3.52 11.52
CA ILE A 64 14.54 -4.36 12.64
C ILE A 64 16.04 -4.15 12.88
N LEU A 65 16.84 -4.18 11.81
CA LEU A 65 18.29 -4.02 11.93
C LEU A 65 18.67 -2.64 12.50
N VAL A 66 18.01 -1.58 12.03
CA VAL A 66 18.25 -0.21 12.53
C VAL A 66 17.85 -0.07 14.00
N GLU A 67 16.65 -0.54 14.39
CA GLU A 67 16.16 -0.39 15.76
C GLU A 67 16.99 -1.21 16.77
N GLN A 68 17.50 -2.39 16.37
CA GLN A 68 18.25 -3.27 17.27
C GLN A 68 19.76 -2.96 17.31
N PHE A 69 20.37 -2.57 16.19
CA PHE A 69 21.83 -2.51 16.06
C PHE A 69 22.40 -1.10 15.79
N VAL A 70 21.59 -0.04 15.90
CA VAL A 70 22.13 1.31 16.04
C VAL A 70 23.04 1.36 17.28
N PRO A 71 24.11 2.17 17.33
CA PRO A 71 25.03 2.18 18.48
C PRO A 71 24.38 2.41 19.86
N ALA A 72 23.22 3.06 19.89
CA ALA A 72 22.41 3.28 21.10
C ALA A 72 21.28 2.25 21.31
N GLY A 73 21.17 1.25 20.44
CA GLY A 73 20.11 0.26 20.46
C GLY A 73 20.32 -0.84 21.51
N PRO A 74 19.32 -1.67 21.77
CA PRO A 74 19.38 -2.72 22.79
C PRO A 74 20.24 -3.93 22.39
N HIS A 75 20.67 -4.06 21.12
CA HIS A 75 21.48 -5.19 20.63
C HIS A 75 20.89 -6.57 20.98
N LEU A 76 19.56 -6.72 20.79
CA LEU A 76 18.77 -7.91 21.17
C LEU A 76 18.71 -8.20 22.68
N GLN A 77 19.20 -7.30 23.52
CA GLN A 77 19.07 -7.39 24.95
C GLN A 77 17.74 -6.78 25.40
N LEU A 78 16.81 -7.63 25.86
CA LEU A 78 15.51 -7.18 26.34
C LEU A 78 15.54 -6.73 27.82
N TYR A 79 16.33 -7.43 28.62
CA TYR A 79 16.42 -7.21 30.06
C TYR A 79 17.89 -7.11 30.46
N SER A 80 18.21 -6.15 31.32
CA SER A 80 19.55 -5.99 31.88
C SER A 80 19.60 -6.64 33.25
N PRO A 81 20.31 -7.78 33.40
CA PRO A 81 20.47 -8.42 34.71
C PRO A 81 21.23 -7.53 35.70
N LYS A 82 22.01 -6.56 35.22
CA LYS A 82 22.81 -5.66 36.06
C LYS A 82 21.97 -4.56 36.70
N THR A 83 21.02 -4.00 35.96
CA THR A 83 20.18 -2.88 36.41
C THR A 83 18.80 -3.34 36.86
N HIS A 84 18.50 -4.64 36.75
CA HIS A 84 17.19 -5.24 37.05
C HIS A 84 16.02 -4.53 36.36
N SER A 85 16.26 -3.98 35.17
CA SER A 85 15.31 -3.16 34.43
C SER A 85 15.22 -3.61 32.97
N TRP A 86 14.09 -3.30 32.35
CA TRP A 86 13.91 -3.45 30.91
C TRP A 86 14.84 -2.50 30.14
N THR A 87 15.42 -2.98 29.05
CA THR A 87 16.34 -2.19 28.22
C THR A 87 15.59 -1.60 27.04
N ASP A 88 15.46 -0.26 27.02
CA ASP A 88 14.95 0.54 25.90
C ASP A 88 13.75 -0.07 25.16
N LEU A 89 12.64 -0.26 25.89
CA LEU A 89 11.41 -0.86 25.38
C LEU A 89 10.88 -0.15 24.12
N THR A 90 11.16 1.14 23.91
CA THR A 90 10.79 1.86 22.68
C THR A 90 11.34 1.19 21.42
N HIS A 91 12.60 0.72 21.42
CA HIS A 91 13.18 0.02 20.27
C HIS A 91 12.52 -1.35 20.06
N TRP A 92 12.16 -2.03 21.15
CA TRP A 92 11.41 -3.27 21.09
C TRP A 92 9.99 -3.08 20.52
N HIS A 93 9.29 -1.98 20.86
CA HIS A 93 7.99 -1.65 20.25
C HIS A 93 8.10 -1.59 18.72
N TYR A 94 9.06 -0.82 18.18
CA TYR A 94 9.24 -0.71 16.74
C TYR A 94 9.74 -2.01 16.10
N THR A 95 10.62 -2.75 16.78
CA THR A 95 11.12 -4.05 16.31
C THR A 95 9.97 -5.05 16.17
N THR A 96 9.07 -5.12 17.15
CA THR A 96 7.88 -5.98 17.08
C THR A 96 6.97 -5.56 15.94
N MET A 97 6.69 -4.26 15.78
CA MET A 97 5.91 -3.74 14.65
C MET A 97 6.51 -4.19 13.31
N TYR A 98 7.81 -3.95 13.09
CA TYR A 98 8.49 -4.35 11.86
C TYR A 98 8.50 -5.87 11.65
N LEU A 99 8.63 -6.67 12.71
CA LEU A 99 8.57 -8.14 12.61
C LEU A 99 7.26 -8.62 11.98
N PHE A 100 6.11 -8.08 12.39
CA PHE A 100 4.84 -8.49 11.80
C PHE A 100 4.67 -8.01 10.34
N PHE A 101 5.19 -6.84 9.99
CA PHE A 101 5.24 -6.40 8.59
C PHE A 101 6.19 -7.25 7.74
N LEU A 102 7.31 -7.72 8.30
CA LEU A 102 8.22 -8.66 7.65
C LEU A 102 7.51 -9.98 7.38
N LEU A 103 6.84 -10.55 8.37
CA LEU A 103 6.05 -11.77 8.22
C LEU A 103 4.97 -11.60 7.15
N SER A 104 4.25 -10.48 7.16
CA SER A 104 3.26 -10.17 6.13
C SER A 104 3.90 -10.06 4.73
N GLY A 105 5.13 -9.56 4.61
CA GLY A 105 5.84 -9.48 3.32
C GLY A 105 6.25 -10.85 2.80
N ILE A 106 6.70 -11.72 3.69
CA ILE A 106 7.00 -13.11 3.37
C ILE A 106 5.72 -13.83 2.91
N VAL A 107 4.59 -13.66 3.60
CA VAL A 107 3.32 -14.26 3.20
C VAL A 107 2.91 -13.79 1.80
N ASP A 108 3.00 -12.50 1.48
CA ASP A 108 2.69 -11.99 0.13
C ASP A 108 3.53 -12.68 -0.95
N ILE A 109 4.84 -12.88 -0.71
CA ILE A 109 5.74 -13.58 -1.66
C ILE A 109 5.34 -15.05 -1.80
N VAL A 110 5.14 -15.74 -0.66
CA VAL A 110 4.86 -17.18 -0.63
C VAL A 110 3.47 -17.50 -1.19
N SER A 111 2.50 -16.59 -1.07
CA SER A 111 1.15 -16.73 -1.64
C SER A 111 1.14 -16.88 -3.16
N HIS A 112 2.22 -16.48 -3.83
CA HIS A 112 2.41 -16.63 -5.28
C HIS A 112 3.43 -17.71 -5.66
N SER A 113 3.93 -18.46 -4.69
CA SER A 113 4.83 -19.59 -4.87
C SER A 113 4.03 -20.89 -5.10
N PRO A 114 4.65 -22.02 -5.51
CA PRO A 114 3.94 -23.30 -5.67
C PRO A 114 3.43 -23.88 -4.34
N LEU A 115 3.75 -23.26 -3.21
CA LEU A 115 3.23 -23.61 -1.90
C LEU A 115 1.75 -23.23 -1.87
N LYS A 116 0.87 -24.23 -1.82
CA LYS A 116 -0.60 -24.09 -1.85
C LYS A 116 -1.13 -23.42 -0.58
N LEU A 117 -0.86 -22.14 -0.39
CA LEU A 117 -1.35 -21.38 0.75
C LEU A 117 -2.86 -21.13 0.66
N PRO A 118 -3.57 -21.08 1.81
CA PRO A 118 -4.97 -20.73 1.85
C PRO A 118 -5.22 -19.39 1.16
N PRO A 119 -6.22 -19.33 0.26
CA PRO A 119 -6.57 -18.07 -0.39
C PRO A 119 -7.04 -17.05 0.68
N GLY A 120 -6.34 -15.91 0.80
CA GLY A 120 -6.71 -14.79 1.69
C GLY A 120 -5.71 -14.60 2.82
N LEU A 121 -4.74 -15.51 2.96
CA LEU A 121 -3.70 -15.44 3.98
C LEU A 121 -2.82 -14.18 3.84
N ASP A 122 -2.59 -13.72 2.60
CA ASP A 122 -1.96 -12.44 2.26
C ASP A 122 -2.62 -11.27 3.01
N ARG A 123 -3.93 -11.11 2.82
CA ARG A 123 -4.74 -10.05 3.44
C ARG A 123 -4.87 -10.21 4.95
N LEU A 124 -5.04 -11.44 5.42
CA LEU A 124 -5.10 -11.73 6.85
C LEU A 124 -3.79 -11.35 7.55
N SER A 125 -2.64 -11.70 6.94
CA SER A 125 -1.32 -11.36 7.50
C SER A 125 -1.12 -9.86 7.61
N LEU A 126 -1.57 -9.09 6.61
CA LEU A 126 -1.51 -7.63 6.62
C LEU A 126 -2.42 -7.04 7.69
N SER A 127 -3.64 -7.57 7.82
CA SER A 127 -4.58 -7.16 8.87
C SER A 127 -4.00 -7.39 10.27
N VAL A 128 -3.39 -8.56 10.51
CA VAL A 128 -2.71 -8.86 11.78
C VAL A 128 -1.54 -7.90 12.03
N ALA A 129 -0.73 -7.60 11.00
CA ALA A 129 0.37 -6.65 11.15
C ALA A 129 -0.11 -5.25 11.55
N LEU A 130 -1.15 -4.75 10.89
CA LEU A 130 -1.79 -3.47 11.24
C LEU A 130 -2.44 -3.52 12.62
N PHE A 131 -3.07 -4.63 13.01
CA PHE A 131 -3.67 -4.75 14.34
C PHE A 131 -2.61 -4.69 15.45
N ILE A 132 -1.48 -5.38 15.28
CA ILE A 132 -0.35 -5.31 16.20
C ILE A 132 0.24 -3.90 16.25
N GLU A 133 0.39 -3.24 15.11
CA GLU A 133 0.82 -1.84 15.05
C GLU A 133 -0.12 -0.93 15.86
N GLY A 134 -1.43 -1.02 15.63
CA GLY A 134 -2.44 -0.23 16.33
C GLY A 134 -2.41 -0.48 17.84
N LEU A 135 -2.30 -1.74 18.25
CA LEU A 135 -2.13 -2.11 19.67
C LEU A 135 -0.89 -1.48 20.29
N LEU A 136 0.26 -1.54 19.61
CA LEU A 136 1.52 -0.96 20.11
C LEU A 136 1.43 0.56 20.27
N PHE A 137 0.70 1.26 19.39
CA PHE A 137 0.47 2.69 19.51
C PHE A 137 -0.54 3.06 20.60
N CYS A 138 -1.58 2.25 20.83
CA CYS A 138 -2.53 2.47 21.93
C CYS A 138 -1.88 2.34 23.31
N PHE A 139 -0.96 1.39 23.47
CA PHE A 139 -0.34 1.07 24.75
C PHE A 139 1.11 1.59 24.88
N ARG A 140 1.45 2.66 24.17
CA ARG A 140 2.73 3.35 24.39
C ARG A 140 2.79 3.92 25.82
N GLY A 141 3.78 3.45 26.59
CA GLY A 141 3.84 3.59 28.05
C GLY A 141 4.49 4.87 28.61
N ASP A 142 4.32 6.03 27.97
CA ASP A 142 4.88 7.29 28.49
C ASP A 142 3.80 8.09 29.24
N SER A 143 3.73 7.91 30.57
CA SER A 143 2.62 8.39 31.42
C SER A 143 2.52 9.92 31.58
N ASP A 144 3.58 10.67 31.30
CA ASP A 144 3.63 12.13 31.53
C ASP A 144 3.43 12.98 30.25
N ALA A 145 3.26 12.35 29.08
CA ALA A 145 3.14 13.06 27.80
C ALA A 145 1.74 12.92 27.20
N ALA A 146 0.77 13.65 27.75
CA ALA A 146 -0.64 13.58 27.31
C ALA A 146 -0.82 13.88 25.81
N LEU A 147 -0.01 14.79 25.25
CA LEU A 147 -0.06 15.10 23.81
C LEU A 147 0.52 13.96 22.96
N ASP A 148 1.58 13.29 23.43
CA ASP A 148 2.14 12.10 22.77
C ASP A 148 1.09 10.99 22.67
N HIS A 149 0.37 10.73 23.76
CA HIS A 149 -0.71 9.75 23.76
C HIS A 149 -1.82 10.14 22.79
N HIS A 150 -2.22 11.43 22.78
CA HIS A 150 -3.28 11.91 21.88
C HIS A 150 -2.92 11.72 20.41
N VAL A 151 -1.74 12.17 19.96
CA VAL A 151 -1.34 12.05 18.55
C VAL A 151 -1.18 10.59 18.10
N HIS A 152 -0.71 9.70 18.98
CA HIS A 152 -0.60 8.27 18.69
C HIS A 152 -1.95 7.56 18.72
N SER A 153 -2.89 7.98 19.57
CA SER A 153 -4.26 7.43 19.55
C SER A 153 -5.00 7.78 18.25
N LEU A 154 -4.84 9.00 17.74
CA LEU A 154 -5.35 9.39 16.42
C LEU A 154 -4.72 8.54 15.30
N LEU A 155 -3.40 8.27 15.37
CA LEU A 155 -2.75 7.33 14.46
C LEU A 155 -3.39 5.93 14.55
N ALA A 156 -3.59 5.43 15.76
CA ALA A 156 -4.17 4.10 16.00
C ALA A 156 -5.58 3.98 15.39
N VAL A 157 -6.40 5.03 15.42
CA VAL A 157 -7.70 5.05 14.72
C VAL A 157 -7.53 4.79 13.23
N ALA A 158 -6.59 5.46 12.57
CA ALA A 158 -6.30 5.21 11.15
C ALA A 158 -5.81 3.78 10.91
N VAL A 159 -4.94 3.27 11.77
CA VAL A 159 -4.37 1.93 11.68
C VAL A 159 -5.45 0.85 11.83
N PHE A 160 -6.31 0.93 12.86
CA PHE A 160 -7.40 -0.03 13.05
C PHE A 160 -8.43 0.01 11.93
N ALA A 161 -8.73 1.19 11.38
CA ALA A 161 -9.56 1.33 10.19
C ALA A 161 -8.96 0.56 8.99
N GLY A 162 -7.64 0.64 8.78
CA GLY A 162 -6.93 -0.14 7.78
C GLY A 162 -6.91 -1.65 8.07
N ALA A 163 -6.68 -2.03 9.33
CA ALA A 163 -6.68 -3.42 9.79
C ALA A 163 -8.04 -4.09 9.55
N LEU A 164 -9.14 -3.39 9.88
CA LEU A 164 -10.50 -3.87 9.68
C LEU A 164 -10.81 -4.04 8.18
N CYS A 165 -10.42 -3.09 7.33
CA CYS A 165 -10.61 -3.24 5.89
C CYS A 165 -9.79 -4.39 5.32
N ALA A 166 -8.52 -4.54 5.71
CA ALA A 166 -7.71 -5.69 5.31
C ALA A 166 -8.32 -7.02 5.77
N LEU A 167 -8.94 -7.07 6.96
CA LEU A 167 -9.65 -8.26 7.44
C LEU A 167 -10.90 -8.55 6.60
N LEU A 168 -11.70 -7.54 6.31
CA LEU A 168 -12.90 -7.69 5.48
C LEU A 168 -12.55 -8.15 4.06
N GLU A 169 -11.41 -7.72 3.50
CA GLU A 169 -10.92 -8.17 2.20
C GLU A 169 -10.61 -9.68 2.16
N VAL A 170 -10.40 -10.34 3.31
CA VAL A 170 -10.26 -11.82 3.38
C VAL A 170 -11.53 -12.50 2.88
N PHE A 171 -12.69 -11.96 3.24
CA PHE A 171 -14.00 -12.49 2.86
C PHE A 171 -14.54 -11.85 1.57
N LEU A 172 -14.31 -10.54 1.40
CA LEU A 172 -14.81 -9.72 0.29
C LEU A 172 -13.67 -9.35 -0.67
N ARG A 173 -13.16 -10.37 -1.35
CA ARG A 173 -11.95 -10.26 -2.16
C ARG A 173 -12.12 -9.33 -3.36
N ASP A 174 -11.07 -8.55 -3.63
CA ASP A 174 -11.01 -7.58 -4.74
C ASP A 174 -12.16 -6.55 -4.75
N HIS A 175 -12.76 -6.28 -3.58
CA HIS A 175 -13.78 -5.27 -3.45
C HIS A 175 -13.14 -3.87 -3.44
N ILE A 176 -13.29 -3.14 -4.55
CA ILE A 176 -12.59 -1.86 -4.79
C ILE A 176 -12.78 -0.83 -3.66
N ILE A 177 -13.95 -0.78 -3.01
CA ILE A 177 -14.21 0.16 -1.92
C ILE A 177 -13.34 -0.16 -0.70
N LEU A 178 -13.13 -1.45 -0.39
CA LEU A 178 -12.26 -1.87 0.72
C LEU A 178 -10.80 -1.59 0.40
N GLU A 179 -10.38 -1.87 -0.84
CA GLU A 179 -9.03 -1.55 -1.32
C GLU A 179 -8.75 -0.03 -1.24
N ILE A 180 -9.70 0.82 -1.63
CA ILE A 180 -9.59 2.29 -1.52
C ILE A 180 -9.54 2.74 -0.06
N PHE A 181 -10.38 2.18 0.81
CA PHE A 181 -10.39 2.59 2.22
C PHE A 181 -9.10 2.18 2.94
N ARG A 182 -8.61 0.96 2.72
CA ARG A 182 -7.28 0.53 3.21
C ARG A 182 -6.18 1.43 2.67
N THR A 183 -6.22 1.79 1.39
CA THR A 183 -5.26 2.72 0.79
C THR A 183 -5.30 4.09 1.46
N SER A 184 -6.51 4.61 1.74
CA SER A 184 -6.69 5.89 2.45
C SER A 184 -6.10 5.84 3.86
N SER A 185 -6.23 4.71 4.56
CA SER A 185 -5.63 4.50 5.88
C SER A 185 -4.10 4.59 5.81
N PHE A 186 -3.45 3.96 4.83
CA PHE A 186 -1.98 4.03 4.67
C PHE A 186 -1.47 5.44 4.36
N LEU A 187 -2.15 6.16 3.48
CA LEU A 187 -1.82 7.57 3.19
C LEU A 187 -2.00 8.46 4.43
N LEU A 188 -3.07 8.24 5.20
CA LEU A 188 -3.33 8.97 6.43
C LEU A 188 -2.25 8.67 7.48
N GLN A 189 -1.94 7.39 7.73
CA GLN A 189 -0.84 6.99 8.61
C GLN A 189 0.48 7.65 8.21
N GLY A 190 0.81 7.61 6.92
CA GLY A 190 2.03 8.18 6.39
C GLY A 190 2.16 9.68 6.64
N SER A 191 1.14 10.44 6.26
CA SER A 191 1.11 11.89 6.47
C SER A 191 1.02 12.28 7.95
N TRP A 192 0.34 11.48 8.77
CA TRP A 192 0.18 11.75 10.20
C TRP A 192 1.45 11.43 11.00
N LEU A 193 2.22 10.41 10.62
CA LEU A 193 3.54 10.14 11.20
C LEU A 193 4.52 11.30 10.98
N TRP A 194 4.41 12.01 9.85
CA TRP A 194 5.12 13.28 9.66
C TRP A 194 4.64 14.35 10.66
N GLN A 195 3.32 14.50 10.84
CA GLN A 195 2.75 15.43 11.81
C GLN A 195 3.20 15.11 13.24
N ILE A 196 3.22 13.83 13.64
CA ILE A 196 3.77 13.36 14.92
C ILE A 196 5.22 13.80 15.08
N GLY A 197 6.03 13.61 14.03
CA GLY A 197 7.42 14.08 14.00
C GLY A 197 7.52 15.58 14.29
N PHE A 198 6.73 16.41 13.62
CA PHE A 198 6.72 17.86 13.81
C PHE A 198 6.27 18.30 15.21
N VAL A 199 5.29 17.61 15.79
CA VAL A 199 4.72 17.95 17.10
C VAL A 199 5.66 17.56 18.23
N LEU A 200 6.21 16.34 18.19
CA LEU A 200 7.01 15.79 19.28
C LEU A 200 8.49 16.14 19.18
N SER A 201 8.99 16.38 17.96
CA SER A 201 10.38 16.73 17.68
C SER A 201 10.46 17.82 16.61
N PRO A 202 10.16 19.10 16.93
CA PRO A 202 10.23 20.19 15.97
C PRO A 202 11.61 20.25 15.27
N PRO A 203 11.70 20.05 13.95
CA PRO A 203 12.99 19.87 13.27
C PRO A 203 13.85 21.14 13.23
N TRP A 204 13.25 22.31 13.44
CA TRP A 204 13.94 23.61 13.41
C TRP A 204 14.25 24.18 14.80
N GLY A 205 14.13 23.38 15.85
CA GLY A 205 14.43 23.83 17.22
C GLY A 205 13.48 24.92 17.74
N GLY A 206 12.27 25.01 17.18
CA GLY A 206 11.22 25.89 17.70
C GLY A 206 10.74 25.45 19.10
N PRO A 207 9.98 26.31 19.80
CA PRO A 207 9.40 25.94 21.09
C PRO A 207 8.53 24.69 20.93
N GLY A 208 8.68 23.74 21.85
CA GLY A 208 7.86 22.52 21.87
C GLY A 208 6.39 22.84 22.14
N TRP A 209 5.52 21.90 21.76
CA TRP A 209 4.09 22.03 22.01
C TRP A 209 3.78 21.82 23.51
N ASP A 210 2.94 22.69 24.07
CA ASP A 210 2.45 22.56 25.44
C ASP A 210 1.60 21.28 25.57
N GLN A 211 2.04 20.39 26.46
CA GLN A 211 1.44 19.08 26.70
C GLN A 211 0.10 19.16 27.45
N THR A 212 -0.21 20.31 28.06
CA THR A 212 -1.39 20.52 28.90
C THR A 212 -2.44 21.43 28.27
N ASP A 213 -2.06 22.16 27.22
CA ASP A 213 -2.95 23.09 26.52
C ASP A 213 -4.02 22.33 25.72
N GLN A 214 -5.28 22.47 26.15
CA GLN A 214 -6.45 21.90 25.50
C GLN A 214 -6.64 22.38 24.06
N GLY A 215 -6.15 23.59 23.73
CA GLY A 215 -6.15 24.11 22.36
C GLY A 215 -5.34 23.22 21.41
N ASN A 216 -4.21 22.68 21.86
CA ASN A 216 -3.38 21.78 21.07
C ASN A 216 -4.09 20.47 20.76
N PHE A 217 -4.80 19.87 21.73
CA PHE A 217 -5.58 18.65 21.52
C PHE A 217 -6.72 18.86 20.50
N ALA A 218 -7.45 19.96 20.63
CA ALA A 218 -8.52 20.32 19.72
C ALA A 218 -7.99 20.57 18.30
N PHE A 219 -6.92 21.36 18.17
CA PHE A 219 -6.27 21.63 16.90
C PHE A 219 -5.77 20.36 16.23
N LEU A 220 -5.09 19.46 16.96
CA LEU A 220 -4.56 18.22 16.40
C LEU A 220 -5.67 17.28 15.91
N THR A 221 -6.79 17.20 16.62
CA THR A 221 -7.96 16.44 16.15
C THR A 221 -8.51 17.03 14.84
N VAL A 222 -8.65 18.35 14.76
CA VAL A 222 -9.09 19.03 13.52
C VAL A 222 -8.07 18.82 12.41
N CYS A 223 -6.77 18.95 12.70
CA CYS A 223 -5.66 18.74 11.78
C CYS A 223 -5.68 17.32 11.21
N PHE A 224 -5.92 16.31 12.04
CA PHE A 224 -6.07 14.92 11.61
C PHE A 224 -7.20 14.74 10.58
N CYS A 225 -8.36 15.39 10.81
CA CYS A 225 -9.45 15.38 9.84
C CYS A 225 -9.09 16.08 8.52
N TRP A 226 -8.32 17.18 8.57
CA TRP A 226 -7.80 17.84 7.37
C TRP A 226 -6.81 16.99 6.60
N HIS A 227 -5.94 16.24 7.29
CA HIS A 227 -5.10 15.23 6.66
C HIS A 227 -5.95 14.20 5.91
N TYR A 228 -7.03 13.70 6.53
CA TYR A 228 -7.92 12.75 5.85
C TYR A 228 -8.64 13.36 4.64
N ALA A 229 -9.11 14.60 4.73
CA ALA A 229 -9.67 15.32 3.58
C ALA A 229 -8.64 15.43 2.43
N GLY A 230 -7.37 15.75 2.74
CA GLY A 230 -6.28 15.75 1.78
C GLY A 230 -6.02 14.38 1.15
N VAL A 231 -6.06 13.31 1.94
CA VAL A 231 -5.96 11.93 1.45
C VAL A 231 -7.08 11.58 0.46
N LEU A 232 -8.32 11.98 0.76
CA LEU A 232 -9.45 11.78 -0.15
C LEU A 232 -9.26 12.56 -1.46
N ALA A 233 -8.72 13.77 -1.40
CA ALA A 233 -8.39 14.55 -2.59
C ALA A 233 -7.31 13.87 -3.44
N VAL A 234 -6.25 13.32 -2.82
CA VAL A 234 -5.21 12.53 -3.52
C VAL A 234 -5.82 11.31 -4.21
N LEU A 235 -6.68 10.56 -3.52
CA LEU A 235 -7.36 9.39 -4.10
C LEU A 235 -8.26 9.78 -5.28
N ALA A 236 -9.00 10.89 -5.17
CA ALA A 236 -9.85 11.40 -6.24
C ALA A 236 -9.01 11.83 -7.45
N ALA A 237 -7.92 12.57 -7.23
CA ALA A 237 -7.01 13.02 -8.27
C ALA A 237 -6.36 11.83 -9.00
N ASN A 238 -5.85 10.84 -8.26
CA ASN A 238 -5.23 9.65 -8.85
C ASN A 238 -6.23 8.77 -9.60
N SER A 239 -7.48 8.69 -9.10
CA SER A 239 -8.56 7.99 -9.79
C SER A 239 -8.96 8.69 -11.10
N ALA A 240 -9.06 10.02 -11.09
CA ALA A 240 -9.33 10.82 -12.28
C ALA A 240 -8.20 10.70 -13.31
N ALA A 241 -6.95 10.85 -12.88
CA ALA A 241 -5.77 10.69 -13.72
C ALA A 241 -5.70 9.28 -14.33
N SER A 242 -5.99 8.24 -13.55
CA SER A 242 -6.02 6.85 -14.02
C SER A 242 -7.10 6.63 -15.10
N ARG A 243 -8.27 7.27 -14.95
CA ARG A 243 -9.33 7.24 -15.96
C ARG A 243 -8.92 7.94 -17.24
N CYS A 244 -8.43 9.18 -17.14
CA CYS A 244 -7.97 9.94 -18.32
C CYS A 244 -6.84 9.21 -19.06
N CYS A 245 -5.87 8.64 -18.35
CA CYS A 245 -4.79 7.86 -18.94
C CYS A 245 -5.33 6.59 -19.64
N ASN A 246 -6.31 5.91 -19.04
CA ASN A 246 -6.91 4.72 -19.64
C ASN A 246 -7.72 5.05 -20.89
N GLU A 247 -8.56 6.10 -20.85
CA GLU A 247 -9.32 6.58 -22.01
C GLU A 247 -8.42 7.01 -23.16
N ASN A 248 -7.37 7.80 -22.89
CA ASN A 248 -6.40 8.21 -23.90
C ASN A 248 -5.64 7.01 -24.51
N CYS A 249 -5.35 5.98 -23.70
CA CYS A 249 -4.69 4.77 -24.19
C CYS A 249 -5.61 3.95 -25.10
N GLN A 250 -6.90 3.82 -24.73
CA GLN A 250 -7.91 3.16 -25.54
C GLN A 250 -8.16 3.91 -26.85
N LEU A 251 -8.23 5.24 -26.83
CA LEU A 251 -8.34 6.07 -28.04
C LEU A 251 -7.16 5.84 -28.99
N LYS A 252 -5.92 5.81 -28.48
CA LYS A 252 -4.74 5.52 -29.30
C LYS A 252 -4.74 4.11 -29.89
N PHE A 253 -5.22 3.11 -29.17
CA PHE A 253 -5.32 1.74 -29.69
C PHE A 253 -6.38 1.64 -30.79
N GLY A 254 -7.54 2.29 -30.60
CA GLY A 254 -8.58 2.37 -31.62
C GLY A 254 -8.08 3.04 -32.91
N ASP A 255 -7.30 4.12 -32.81
CA ASP A 255 -6.70 4.77 -33.99
C ASP A 255 -5.70 3.85 -34.71
N ILE A 256 -4.87 3.09 -33.98
CA ILE A 256 -3.92 2.13 -34.56
C ILE A 256 -4.66 0.98 -35.26
N ASP A 257 -5.71 0.43 -34.63
CA ASP A 257 -6.51 -0.64 -35.23
C ASP A 257 -7.24 -0.17 -36.49
N VAL A 258 -7.74 1.07 -36.52
CA VAL A 258 -8.34 1.70 -37.71
C VAL A 258 -7.28 1.93 -38.81
N GLU A 259 -6.06 2.33 -38.47
CA GLU A 259 -4.96 2.51 -39.43
C GLU A 259 -4.50 1.17 -40.03
N LEU A 260 -4.52 0.09 -39.24
CA LEU A 260 -4.23 -1.27 -39.69
C LEU A 260 -5.33 -1.85 -40.60
N ASP A 261 -6.61 -1.55 -40.35
CA ASP A 261 -7.71 -2.02 -41.19
C ASP A 261 -7.84 -1.23 -42.51
N CYS A 262 -7.37 0.01 -42.56
CA CYS A 262 -7.37 0.82 -43.78
C CYS A 262 -6.22 0.51 -44.76
N SER A 263 -5.25 -0.32 -44.35
CA SER A 263 -4.05 -0.65 -45.12
C SER A 263 -4.21 -1.87 -46.04
N MET A 264 -5.33 -2.59 -45.99
CA MET A 264 -5.52 -3.87 -46.71
C MET A 264 -6.51 -3.85 -47.89
N CYS A 265 -6.95 -2.69 -48.36
CA CYS A 265 -7.94 -2.62 -49.47
C CYS A 265 -7.42 -2.10 -50.82
N ILE A 266 -6.13 -1.84 -51.05
CA ILE A 266 -5.66 -1.35 -52.37
C ILE A 266 -4.40 -2.07 -52.87
N ARG A 267 -4.62 -3.14 -53.65
CA ARG A 267 -3.84 -3.64 -54.82
C ARG A 267 -4.27 -5.09 -55.04
N LYS A 268 -4.82 -5.57 -56.16
CA LYS A 268 -4.80 -5.07 -57.54
C LYS A 268 -5.82 -5.94 -58.33
N SER A 269 -6.82 -5.33 -58.94
CA SER A 269 -7.58 -5.95 -60.03
C SER A 269 -7.03 -5.42 -61.36
N SER A 270 -6.52 -6.32 -62.23
CA SER A 270 -7.01 -6.50 -63.61
C SER A 270 -6.00 -7.24 -64.53
N LYS A 271 -6.59 -8.02 -65.45
CA LYS A 271 -6.07 -8.72 -66.66
C LYS A 271 -5.31 -10.03 -66.39
N SER A 272 -5.63 -11.17 -67.02
CA SER A 272 -6.12 -11.40 -68.40
C SER A 272 -6.83 -12.77 -68.54
N SER A 273 -7.75 -12.84 -69.50
CA SER A 273 -8.59 -13.96 -69.95
C SER A 273 -7.89 -15.24 -70.41
N GLY A 274 -8.64 -16.36 -70.38
CA GLY A 274 -8.42 -17.61 -71.14
C GLY A 274 -9.00 -18.83 -70.39
N ALA A 275 -10.29 -19.15 -70.51
CA ALA A 275 -10.94 -19.97 -71.54
C ALA A 275 -11.02 -21.50 -71.20
N LEU A 276 -12.28 -21.95 -71.10
CA LEU A 276 -12.87 -23.27 -71.43
C LEU A 276 -12.92 -24.42 -70.39
N LEU A 277 -14.19 -24.79 -70.11
CA LEU A 277 -14.86 -25.96 -69.51
C LEU A 277 -14.43 -27.35 -70.06
N PRO A 278 -15.00 -28.53 -69.64
CA PRO A 278 -16.05 -28.80 -68.61
C PRO A 278 -15.76 -29.99 -67.65
N GLU A 279 -16.70 -30.18 -66.71
CA GLU A 279 -16.90 -31.28 -65.76
C GLU A 279 -16.95 -32.71 -66.35
N SER A 280 -16.68 -33.71 -65.49
CA SER A 280 -17.41 -34.98 -65.42
C SER A 280 -17.24 -35.65 -64.03
N PRO A 281 -18.14 -36.57 -63.62
CA PRO A 281 -18.63 -36.67 -62.24
C PRO A 281 -18.10 -37.85 -61.42
N SER A 282 -18.41 -37.82 -60.11
CA SER A 282 -18.71 -38.92 -59.18
C SER A 282 -17.95 -40.25 -59.28
N ASP A 283 -17.35 -40.68 -58.17
CA ASP A 283 -17.50 -42.08 -57.73
C ASP A 283 -17.40 -42.19 -56.20
N ASP A 284 -18.40 -42.87 -55.64
CA ASP A 284 -18.52 -43.35 -54.26
C ASP A 284 -17.53 -44.50 -53.98
N LYS A 285 -16.79 -44.42 -52.87
CA LYS A 285 -16.77 -45.41 -51.76
C LYS A 285 -15.67 -45.12 -50.74
#